data_AF-A0A530R6T5-F1
#
_entry.id   AF-A0A530R6T5-F1
#
_cell.length_a   1.000
_cell.length_b   1.000
_cell.length_c   1.000
_cell.angle_alpha   90.00
_cell.angle_beta   90.00
_cell.angle_gamma   90.00
#
_symmetry.space_group_name_H-M   'P 1'
#
loop_
_entity.id
_entity.type
_entity.pdbx_description
1 polymer ?
#
loop_
_entity_poly.entity_id
_entity_poly.type
_entity_poly.pdbx_seq_one_letter_code
_entity_poly.pdbx_strand_id
1 'polypeptide(L)'
;GGTLLGDIAISLQRAGLAFAAAVAVAIPLGLFMGQVRAVETALDPILQVFRQTSALALYPVFILLLGLGEASKVFVIFWATLFPLLLNTISGVKQVDPKLLEMARVYGATRLTAFRRVVLPGAVPSIFVGLRLSATTALLLLIASEMIGANRGIANQALVSLQRRLCRWSNPID
;
A
#
# COMPACT_ATOMS: atom_id res chain seq x y z
N GLY A 1 10.82 5.94 -31.64
CA GLY A 1 10.29 6.57 -30.42
C GLY A 1 9.12 5.80 -29.81
N GLY A 2 9.20 4.47 -29.67
CA GLY A 2 8.11 3.64 -29.13
C GLY A 2 8.47 2.80 -27.90
N THR A 3 9.71 2.90 -27.40
CA THR A 3 10.22 2.06 -26.31
C THR A 3 9.84 2.60 -24.92
N LEU A 4 9.85 3.92 -24.74
CA LEU A 4 9.60 4.55 -23.43
C LEU A 4 8.17 4.33 -22.90
N LEU A 5 7.16 4.43 -23.76
CA LEU A 5 5.76 4.22 -23.36
C LEU A 5 5.46 2.74 -23.03
N GLY A 6 6.10 1.81 -23.74
CA GLY A 6 5.98 0.38 -23.48
C GLY A 6 6.56 -0.01 -22.12
N ASP A 7 7.75 0.52 -21.78
CA ASP A 7 8.40 0.24 -20.50
C ASP A 7 7.61 0.81 -19.31
N ILE A 8 7.03 2.02 -19.44
CA ILE A 8 6.14 2.61 -18.43
C ILE A 8 4.91 1.72 -18.21
N ALA A 9 4.28 1.25 -19.29
CA ALA A 9 3.10 0.41 -19.20
C ALA A 9 3.39 -0.91 -18.47
N ILE A 10 4.55 -1.53 -18.73
CA ILE A 10 4.97 -2.77 -18.09
C ILE A 10 5.24 -2.55 -16.58
N SER A 11 5.96 -1.49 -16.20
CA SER A 11 6.19 -1.13 -14.80
C SER A 11 4.87 -0.87 -14.06
N LEU A 12 3.96 -0.12 -14.68
CA LEU A 12 2.66 0.23 -14.09
C LEU A 12 1.76 -1.00 -13.95
N GLN A 13 1.76 -1.90 -14.93
CA GLN A 13 1.00 -3.15 -14.86
C GLN A 13 1.51 -4.04 -13.72
N ARG A 14 2.83 -4.16 -13.54
CA ARG A 14 3.42 -4.93 -12.43
C ARG A 14 3.07 -4.34 -11.07
N ALA A 15 3.20 -3.03 -10.90
CA ALA A 15 2.80 -2.34 -9.68
C ALA A 15 1.30 -2.50 -9.40
N GLY A 16 0.48 -2.42 -10.46
CA GLY A 16 -0.96 -2.66 -10.39
C GLY A 16 -1.30 -4.08 -9.93
N LEU A 17 -0.60 -5.10 -10.42
CA LEU A 17 -0.77 -6.49 -9.97
C LEU A 17 -0.34 -6.67 -8.51
N ALA A 18 0.78 -6.07 -8.10
CA ALA A 18 1.23 -6.08 -6.71
C ALA A 18 0.17 -5.46 -5.78
N PHE A 19 -0.35 -4.30 -6.17
CA PHE A 19 -1.40 -3.60 -5.44
C PHE A 19 -2.69 -4.41 -5.38
N ALA A 20 -3.14 -4.99 -6.50
CA ALA A 20 -4.33 -5.82 -6.55
C ALA A 20 -4.20 -7.06 -5.64
N ALA A 21 -3.02 -7.71 -5.62
CA ALA A 21 -2.74 -8.80 -4.70
C ALA A 21 -2.78 -8.33 -3.24
N ALA A 22 -2.22 -7.16 -2.92
CA ALA A 22 -2.27 -6.59 -1.58
C ALA A 22 -3.72 -6.31 -1.15
N VAL A 23 -4.54 -5.76 -2.05
CA VAL A 23 -5.98 -5.52 -1.81
C VAL A 23 -6.73 -6.81 -1.53
N ALA A 24 -6.50 -7.83 -2.36
CA ALA A 24 -7.14 -9.13 -2.23
C ALA A 24 -6.80 -9.84 -0.91
N VAL A 25 -5.64 -9.57 -0.31
CA VAL A 25 -5.22 -10.15 0.98
C VAL A 25 -5.62 -9.25 2.15
N ALA A 26 -5.36 -7.95 2.07
CA ALA A 26 -5.55 -7.01 3.16
C ALA A 26 -7.03 -6.80 3.51
N ILE A 27 -7.93 -6.75 2.52
CA ILE A 27 -9.36 -6.52 2.80
C ILE A 27 -9.96 -7.71 3.56
N PRO A 28 -9.86 -8.98 3.10
CA PRO A 28 -10.42 -10.12 3.83
C PRO A 28 -9.78 -10.29 5.21
N LEU A 29 -8.45 -10.15 5.29
CA LEU A 29 -7.73 -10.28 6.55
C LEU A 29 -8.13 -9.17 7.53
N GLY A 30 -8.24 -7.94 7.06
CA GLY A 30 -8.64 -6.78 7.88
C GLY A 30 -10.08 -6.85 8.34
N LEU A 31 -10.98 -7.34 7.48
CA LEU A 31 -12.38 -7.60 7.86
C LEU A 31 -12.49 -8.70 8.92
N PHE A 32 -11.67 -9.75 8.83
CA PHE A 32 -11.65 -10.83 9.81
C PHE A 32 -11.06 -10.38 11.15
N MET A 33 -9.88 -9.73 11.12
CA MET A 33 -9.19 -9.22 12.31
C MET A 33 -9.98 -8.09 12.99
N GLY A 34 -10.71 -7.27 12.22
CA GLY A 34 -11.55 -6.18 12.73
C GLY A 34 -12.70 -6.63 13.62
N GLN A 35 -13.17 -7.88 13.49
CA GLN A 35 -14.24 -8.42 14.34
C GLN A 35 -13.76 -8.78 15.75
N VAL A 36 -12.45 -8.97 15.95
CA VAL A 36 -11.88 -9.43 17.21
C VAL A 36 -11.47 -8.24 18.06
N ARG A 37 -12.16 -8.03 19.20
CA ARG A 37 -11.86 -6.92 20.14
C ARG A 37 -10.43 -6.98 20.70
N ALA A 38 -9.87 -8.18 20.92
CA ALA A 38 -8.50 -8.36 21.41
C ALA A 38 -7.41 -7.78 20.47
N VAL A 39 -7.74 -7.62 19.19
CA VAL A 39 -6.84 -7.06 18.19
C VAL A 39 -6.73 -5.53 18.36
N GLU A 40 -7.64 -4.86 19.06
CA GLU A 40 -7.56 -3.41 19.36
C GLU A 40 -6.40 -3.05 20.26
N THR A 41 -6.36 -3.67 21.45
CA THR A 41 -5.35 -3.38 22.48
C THR A 41 -3.94 -3.76 22.02
N ALA A 42 -3.84 -4.79 21.19
CA ALA A 42 -2.58 -5.20 20.58
C ALA A 42 -2.17 -4.29 19.40
N LEU A 43 -3.13 -3.80 18.61
CA LEU A 43 -2.82 -3.00 17.42
C LEU A 43 -2.49 -1.54 17.74
N ASP A 44 -3.04 -0.89 18.75
CA ASP A 44 -2.74 0.53 19.02
C ASP A 44 -1.24 0.87 19.11
N PRO A 45 -0.40 0.14 19.88
CA PRO A 45 1.04 0.37 19.88
C PRO A 45 1.70 -0.03 18.55
N ILE A 46 1.23 -1.11 17.92
CA ILE A 46 1.71 -1.57 16.60
C ILE A 46 1.40 -0.51 15.52
N LEU A 47 0.25 0.15 15.59
CA LEU A 47 -0.23 1.18 14.66
C LEU A 47 0.60 2.46 14.72
N GLN A 48 1.14 2.82 15.88
CA GLN A 48 2.06 3.95 16.01
C GLN A 48 3.44 3.59 15.47
N VAL A 49 3.97 2.41 15.82
CA VAL A 49 5.28 1.94 15.38
C VAL A 49 5.31 1.68 13.88
N PHE A 50 4.33 0.98 13.32
CA PHE A 50 4.29 0.70 11.87
C PHE A 50 4.09 1.97 11.03
N ARG A 51 3.37 2.99 11.54
CA ARG A 51 3.25 4.27 10.82
C ARG A 51 4.59 5.00 10.67
N GLN A 52 5.44 4.93 11.68
CA GLN A 52 6.76 5.59 11.69
C GLN A 52 7.87 4.72 11.09
N THR A 53 7.80 3.40 11.23
CA THR A 53 8.92 2.48 10.92
C THR A 53 8.75 1.71 9.61
N SER A 54 7.51 1.44 9.16
CA SER A 54 7.27 0.45 8.10
C SER A 54 7.83 0.81 6.72
N ALA A 55 7.92 2.10 6.36
CA ALA A 55 8.35 2.48 5.02
C ALA A 55 9.89 2.46 4.84
N LEU A 56 10.66 2.77 5.89
CA LEU A 56 12.11 2.98 5.78
C LEU A 56 12.95 1.78 6.24
N ALA A 57 12.54 1.06 7.29
CA ALA A 57 13.38 0.03 7.91
C ALA A 57 13.43 -1.30 7.13
N LEU A 58 12.38 -1.61 6.36
CA LEU A 58 12.25 -2.89 5.66
C LEU A 58 12.87 -2.89 4.25
N TYR A 59 13.09 -1.71 3.67
CA TYR A 59 13.65 -1.57 2.33
C TYR A 59 15.00 -2.28 2.16
N PRO A 60 15.99 -2.13 3.09
CA PRO A 60 17.28 -2.81 2.98
C PRO A 60 17.18 -4.32 3.16
N VAL A 61 16.29 -4.77 4.05
CA VAL A 61 16.11 -6.20 4.38
C VAL A 61 15.55 -6.98 3.20
N PHE A 62 14.57 -6.41 2.47
CA PHE A 62 14.01 -7.05 1.29
C PHE A 62 14.99 -7.08 0.10
N ILE A 63 15.82 -6.05 -0.06
CA ILE A 63 16.89 -6.04 -1.07
C ILE A 63 17.94 -7.13 -0.76
N LEU A 64 18.28 -7.32 0.52
CA LEU A 64 19.22 -8.35 0.96
C LEU A 64 18.67 -9.77 0.79
N LEU A 65 17.39 -10.00 1.07
CA LEU A 65 16.78 -11.34 1.01
C LEU A 65 16.41 -11.82 -0.40
N LEU A 66 15.90 -10.92 -1.26
CA LEU A 66 15.38 -11.27 -2.59
C LEU A 66 16.34 -10.91 -3.73
N GLY A 67 17.43 -10.20 -3.42
CA GLY A 67 18.40 -9.71 -4.38
C GLY A 67 17.92 -8.49 -5.18
N LEU A 68 18.81 -8.00 -6.05
CA LEU A 68 18.52 -6.93 -7.02
C LEU A 68 17.76 -7.54 -8.21
N GLY A 69 16.44 -7.56 -8.15
CA GLY A 69 15.60 -8.12 -9.21
C GLY A 69 14.20 -7.50 -9.28
N GLU A 70 13.50 -7.76 -10.37
CA GLU A 70 12.13 -7.26 -10.61
C GLU A 70 11.12 -7.78 -9.59
N ALA A 71 11.32 -9.01 -9.09
CA ALA A 71 10.46 -9.60 -8.07
C ALA A 71 10.55 -8.86 -6.72
N SER A 72 11.73 -8.34 -6.35
CA SER A 72 11.87 -7.63 -5.06
C SER A 72 11.13 -6.29 -5.08
N LYS A 73 11.13 -5.58 -6.22
CA LYS A 73 10.35 -4.34 -6.39
C LYS A 73 8.86 -4.58 -6.18
N VAL A 74 8.31 -5.60 -6.84
CA VAL A 74 6.89 -6.00 -6.72
C VAL A 74 6.55 -6.36 -5.27
N PHE A 75 7.41 -7.13 -4.60
CA PHE A 75 7.17 -7.54 -3.23
C PHE A 75 7.21 -6.37 -2.23
N VAL A 76 8.12 -5.42 -2.42
CA VAL A 76 8.20 -4.20 -1.60
C VAL A 76 6.93 -3.36 -1.76
N ILE A 77 6.44 -3.17 -2.98
CA ILE A 77 5.16 -2.47 -3.23
C ILE A 77 4.00 -3.22 -2.58
N PHE A 78 3.92 -4.54 -2.76
CA PHE A 78 2.90 -5.37 -2.10
C PHE A 78 2.92 -5.18 -0.58
N TRP A 79 4.09 -5.32 0.05
CA TRP A 79 4.23 -5.25 1.50
C TRP A 79 3.87 -3.85 2.03
N ALA A 80 4.40 -2.80 1.40
CA ALA A 80 4.17 -1.44 1.85
C ALA A 80 2.73 -0.95 1.65
N THR A 81 1.98 -1.54 0.71
CA THR A 81 0.57 -1.21 0.46
C THR A 81 -0.37 -2.07 1.31
N LEU A 82 0.05 -3.29 1.67
CA LEU A 82 -0.71 -4.21 2.51
C LEU A 82 -1.06 -3.60 3.86
N PHE A 83 -0.07 -3.05 4.59
CA PHE A 83 -0.30 -2.51 5.94
C PHE A 83 -1.27 -1.34 6.00
N PRO A 84 -1.05 -0.21 5.29
CA PRO A 84 -1.96 0.92 5.37
C PRO A 84 -3.40 0.51 4.99
N LEU A 85 -3.57 -0.38 4.02
CA LEU A 85 -4.88 -0.88 3.64
C LEU A 85 -5.51 -1.78 4.71
N LEU A 86 -4.74 -2.74 5.25
CA LEU A 86 -5.18 -3.66 6.31
C LEU A 86 -5.63 -2.89 7.54
N LEU A 87 -4.81 -1.94 7.99
CA LEU A 87 -5.05 -1.15 9.19
C LEU A 87 -6.25 -0.23 9.04
N ASN A 88 -6.41 0.43 7.88
CA ASN A 88 -7.61 1.22 7.61
C ASN A 88 -8.87 0.33 7.55
N THR A 89 -8.78 -0.85 6.95
CA THR A 89 -9.91 -1.80 6.92
C THR A 89 -10.33 -2.23 8.33
N ILE A 90 -9.35 -2.54 9.19
CA ILE A 90 -9.60 -2.90 10.61
C ILE A 90 -10.25 -1.72 11.35
N SER A 91 -9.70 -0.51 11.21
CA SER A 91 -10.27 0.69 11.82
C SER A 91 -11.69 0.99 11.31
N GLY A 92 -11.97 0.73 10.03
CA GLY A 92 -13.28 0.90 9.42
C GLY A 92 -14.34 -0.01 10.04
N VAL A 93 -14.02 -1.29 10.21
CA VAL A 93 -14.91 -2.26 10.86
C VAL A 93 -15.22 -1.88 12.30
N LYS A 94 -14.25 -1.28 13.00
CA LYS A 94 -14.39 -0.91 14.41
C LYS A 94 -15.09 0.42 14.64
N GLN A 95 -15.00 1.36 13.71
CA GLN A 95 -15.72 2.64 13.76
C GLN A 95 -17.22 2.50 13.53
N VAL A 96 -17.70 1.32 13.15
CA VAL A 96 -19.12 1.02 13.05
C VAL A 96 -19.77 1.17 14.42
N ASP A 97 -20.83 1.98 14.49
CA ASP A 97 -21.51 2.27 15.75
C ASP A 97 -21.98 0.97 16.44
N PRO A 98 -21.52 0.69 17.68
CA PRO A 98 -21.95 -0.48 18.42
C PRO A 98 -23.47 -0.53 18.63
N LYS A 99 -24.15 0.63 18.65
CA LYS A 99 -25.60 0.73 18.73
C LYS A 99 -26.29 0.14 17.50
N LEU A 100 -25.73 0.30 16.30
CA LEU A 100 -26.26 -0.34 15.08
C LEU A 100 -26.12 -1.86 15.15
N LEU A 101 -25.03 -2.38 15.73
CA LEU A 101 -24.87 -3.81 15.96
C LEU A 101 -25.86 -4.35 16.99
N GLU A 102 -26.10 -3.61 18.07
CA GLU A 102 -27.07 -3.99 19.10
C GLU A 102 -28.50 -3.99 18.56
N MET A 103 -28.89 -2.95 17.82
CA MET A 103 -30.17 -2.88 17.10
C MET A 103 -30.35 -4.07 16.18
N ALA A 104 -29.34 -4.41 15.36
CA ALA A 104 -29.40 -5.57 14.48
C ALA A 104 -29.62 -6.89 15.24
N ARG A 105 -29.00 -7.05 16.43
CA ARG A 105 -29.21 -8.23 17.29
C ARG A 105 -30.64 -8.28 17.86
N VAL A 106 -31.18 -7.14 18.30
CA VAL A 106 -32.56 -7.05 18.81
C VAL A 106 -33.59 -7.41 17.73
N TYR A 107 -33.33 -7.03 16.48
CA TYR A 107 -34.15 -7.40 15.32
C TYR A 107 -33.94 -8.85 14.83
N GLY A 108 -33.18 -9.67 15.56
CA GLY A 108 -32.96 -11.09 15.22
C GLY A 108 -32.00 -11.33 14.05
N ALA A 109 -31.16 -10.35 13.69
CA ALA A 109 -30.19 -10.53 12.61
C ALA A 109 -29.13 -11.58 12.99
N THR A 110 -28.90 -12.55 12.09
CA THR A 110 -27.80 -13.50 12.24
C THR A 110 -26.44 -12.78 12.17
N ARG A 111 -25.37 -13.39 12.71
CA ARG A 111 -24.01 -12.83 12.65
C ARG A 111 -23.58 -12.45 11.23
N LEU A 112 -23.96 -13.26 10.24
CA LEU A 112 -23.66 -13.00 8.83
C LEU A 112 -24.49 -11.84 8.26
N THR A 113 -25.76 -11.73 8.64
CA THR A 113 -26.63 -10.61 8.24
C THR A 113 -26.13 -9.30 8.83
N ALA A 114 -25.77 -9.28 10.12
CA ALA A 114 -25.20 -8.11 10.77
C ALA A 114 -23.86 -7.70 10.14
N PHE A 115 -22.99 -8.67 9.82
CA PHE A 115 -21.74 -8.38 9.13
C PHE A 115 -21.95 -7.75 7.75
N ARG A 116 -22.81 -8.33 6.90
CA ARG A 116 -23.02 -7.84 5.53
C ARG A 116 -23.82 -6.54 5.45
N ARG A 117 -24.80 -6.33 6.33
CA ARG A 117 -25.70 -5.16 6.27
C ARG A 117 -25.30 -3.99 7.16
N VAL A 118 -24.47 -4.22 8.17
CA VAL A 118 -24.06 -3.16 9.11
C VAL A 118 -22.55 -2.95 9.02
N VAL A 119 -21.77 -4.01 9.22
CA VAL A 119 -20.31 -3.87 9.30
C VAL A 119 -19.68 -3.53 7.94
N LEU A 120 -20.05 -4.27 6.89
CA LEU A 120 -19.51 -4.06 5.55
C LEU A 120 -19.76 -2.62 5.04
N PRO A 121 -21.01 -2.11 4.99
CA PRO A 121 -21.24 -0.75 4.52
C PRO A 121 -20.66 0.33 5.44
N GLY A 122 -20.59 0.09 6.75
CA GLY A 122 -19.95 1.02 7.69
C GLY A 122 -18.42 1.08 7.54
N ALA A 123 -17.79 -0.02 7.13
CA ALA A 123 -16.34 -0.08 6.90
C ALA A 123 -15.91 0.46 5.52
N VAL A 124 -16.81 0.45 4.52
CA VAL A 124 -16.52 0.86 3.13
C VAL A 124 -15.81 2.22 3.03
N PRO A 125 -16.25 3.31 3.69
CA PRO A 125 -15.57 4.60 3.60
C PRO A 125 -14.10 4.53 4.05
N SER A 126 -13.82 3.78 5.11
CA SER A 126 -12.46 3.61 5.63
C SER A 126 -11.61 2.72 4.72
N ILE A 127 -12.20 1.67 4.12
CA ILE A 127 -11.53 0.87 3.09
C ILE A 127 -11.12 1.76 1.91
N PHE A 128 -11.98 2.68 1.47
CA PHE A 128 -11.65 3.65 0.41
C PHE A 128 -10.52 4.61 0.81
N VAL A 129 -10.48 5.05 2.08
CA VAL A 129 -9.34 5.84 2.61
C VAL A 129 -8.05 5.02 2.57
N GLY A 130 -8.11 3.76 3.03
CA GLY A 130 -6.99 2.83 2.98
C GLY A 130 -6.48 2.57 1.57
N LEU A 131 -7.40 2.35 0.61
CA LEU A 131 -7.09 2.16 -0.81
C LEU A 131 -6.39 3.39 -1.37
N ARG A 132 -6.89 4.60 -1.09
CA ARG A 132 -6.30 5.85 -1.55
C ARG A 132 -4.87 6.01 -1.02
N LEU A 133 -4.68 5.86 0.29
CA LEU A 133 -3.36 5.97 0.91
C LEU A 133 -2.38 4.96 0.31
N SER A 134 -2.83 3.71 0.19
CA SER A 134 -2.01 2.62 -0.33
C SER A 134 -1.67 2.82 -1.81
N ALA A 135 -2.60 3.33 -2.63
CA ALA A 135 -2.33 3.67 -4.02
C ALA A 135 -1.27 4.78 -4.14
N THR A 136 -1.33 5.81 -3.30
CA THR A 136 -0.31 6.86 -3.25
C THR A 136 1.05 6.29 -2.84
N THR A 137 1.10 5.44 -1.81
CA THR A 137 2.34 4.79 -1.38
C THR A 137 2.90 3.84 -2.45
N ALA A 138 2.05 3.10 -3.16
CA ALA A 138 2.45 2.21 -4.25
C ALA A 138 3.17 2.97 -5.36
N LEU A 139 2.62 4.12 -5.76
CA LEU A 139 3.21 4.98 -6.78
C LEU A 139 4.56 5.56 -6.33
N LEU A 140 4.63 6.05 -5.09
CA LEU A 140 5.89 6.57 -4.53
C LEU A 140 6.98 5.50 -4.47
N LEU A 141 6.63 4.27 -4.08
CA LEU A 141 7.58 3.16 -4.01
C LEU A 141 7.96 2.60 -5.37
N LEU A 142 7.04 2.60 -6.34
CA LEU A 142 7.37 2.28 -7.73
C LEU A 142 8.49 3.22 -8.21
N ILE A 143 8.30 4.53 -8.06
CA ILE A 143 9.30 5.54 -8.43
C ILE A 143 10.60 5.33 -7.65
N ALA A 144 10.55 5.15 -6.33
CA ALA A 144 11.73 4.93 -5.50
C ALA A 144 12.49 3.64 -5.89
N SER A 145 11.77 2.56 -6.22
CA SER A 145 12.36 1.29 -6.66
C SER A 145 13.00 1.36 -8.05
N GLU A 146 12.50 2.22 -8.93
CA GLU A 146 13.15 2.52 -10.21
C GLU A 146 14.42 3.36 -10.01
N MET A 147 14.48 4.20 -8.97
CA MET A 147 15.67 4.99 -8.62
C MET A 147 16.78 4.14 -8.00
N ILE A 148 16.42 3.22 -7.10
CA ILE A 148 17.40 2.41 -6.33
C ILE A 148 17.80 1.13 -7.08
N GLY A 149 16.88 0.53 -7.84
CA GLY A 149 16.97 -0.86 -8.28
C GLY A 149 17.53 -1.13 -9.68
N ALA A 150 17.86 -0.14 -10.52
CA ALA A 150 18.45 -0.48 -11.82
C ALA A 150 19.23 0.66 -12.49
N ASN A 151 20.42 0.29 -12.96
CA ASN A 151 21.27 0.96 -13.95
C ASN A 151 20.57 1.21 -15.33
N ARG A 152 19.24 1.06 -15.42
CA ARG A 152 18.42 1.18 -16.65
C ARG A 152 17.00 1.74 -16.45
N GLY A 153 16.60 2.13 -15.23
CA GLY A 153 15.25 2.66 -14.98
C GLY A 153 14.99 4.00 -15.67
N ILE A 154 13.76 4.22 -16.17
CA ILE A 154 13.36 5.44 -16.89
C ILE A 154 13.45 6.67 -15.98
N ALA A 155 13.01 6.54 -14.72
CA ALA A 155 13.15 7.59 -13.70
C ALA A 155 14.63 7.92 -13.43
N ASN A 156 15.50 6.92 -13.39
CA ASN A 156 16.94 7.12 -13.25
C ASN A 156 17.53 7.81 -14.50
N GLN A 157 17.14 7.39 -15.71
CA GLN A 157 17.58 8.06 -16.95
C GLN A 157 17.09 9.52 -17.04
N ALA A 158 15.87 9.80 -16.59
CA ALA A 158 15.33 11.16 -16.50
C ALA A 158 16.15 12.00 -15.51
N LEU A 159 16.44 11.49 -14.32
CA LEU A 159 17.27 12.18 -13.32
C LEU A 159 18.71 12.39 -13.81
N VAL A 160 19.34 11.36 -14.37
CA VAL A 160 20.70 11.46 -14.93
C VAL A 160 20.75 12.43 -16.10
N SER A 161 19.73 12.45 -16.96
CA SER A 161 19.66 13.41 -18.07
C SER A 161 19.45 14.85 -17.59
N LEU A 162 18.66 15.05 -16.54
CA LEU A 162 18.49 16.34 -15.88
C LEU A 162 19.79 16.80 -15.23
N GLN A 163 20.49 15.90 -14.53
CA GLN A 163 21.76 16.17 -13.87
C GLN A 163 22.86 16.49 -14.89
N ARG A 164 22.91 15.79 -16.03
CA ARG A 164 23.81 16.13 -17.15
C ARG A 164 23.51 17.50 -17.76
N ARG A 165 22.22 17.85 -17.90
CA ARG A 165 21.80 19.18 -18.37
C ARG A 165 22.22 20.27 -17.38
N LEU A 166 22.05 20.04 -16.08
CA LEU A 166 22.47 20.97 -15.03
C LEU A 166 24.00 21.14 -14.99
N CYS A 167 24.77 20.04 -15.07
CA CYS A 167 26.23 20.12 -15.19
C CYS A 167 26.68 20.88 -16.45
N ARG A 168 25.98 20.71 -17.58
CA ARG A 168 26.27 21.44 -18.83
C ARG A 168 25.97 22.93 -18.72
N TRP A 169 24.97 23.34 -17.93
CA TRP A 169 24.72 24.76 -17.63
C TRP A 169 25.70 25.35 -16.61
N SER A 170 26.26 24.53 -15.71
CA SER A 170 27.24 24.96 -14.72
C SER A 170 28.67 25.11 -15.27
N ASN A 171 28.94 24.70 -16.51
CA ASN A 171 30.23 24.89 -17.17
C ASN A 171 30.08 25.78 -18.44
N PRO A 172 29.79 27.09 -18.30
CA PRO A 172 29.55 27.97 -19.44
C PRO A 172 30.80 28.76 -19.87
N ILE A 173 32.01 28.22 -19.69
CA ILE A 173 33.25 28.91 -20.08
C ILE A 173 34.02 28.08 -21.12
N ASP A 174 33.43 28.00 -22.32
CA ASP A 174 34.15 28.01 -23.59
C ASP A 174 33.68 29.25 -24.37
#